data_AF-A0A0D5YGU5-F1
#
_entry.id   AF-A0A0D5YGU5-F1
#
_cell.length_a   1.000
_cell.length_b   1.000
_cell.length_c   1.000
_cell.angle_alpha   90.00
_cell.angle_beta   90.00
_cell.angle_gamma   90.00
#
_symmetry.space_group_name_H-M   'P 1'
#
loop_
_entity.id
_entity.type
_entity.pdbx_description
1 polymer ?
#
loop_
_entity_poly.entity_id
_entity_poly.type
_entity_poly.pdbx_seq_one_letter_code
_entity_poly.pdbx_strand_id
1 'polypeptide(L)'
;MRDDQIAELEKLQEMMTDDMLKIGFAAVDLGFESKEDRGDKVWLYKGFNQCSSAVAKISQIIGMKQGIIPPASTDEETQSRYEENLKNKAKAIIQSVKAQSNYS
;
A
#
# COMPACT_ATOMS: atom_id res chain seq x y z
N MET A 1 16.90 16.10 -3.81
CA MET A 1 16.03 15.65 -2.70
C MET A 1 16.88 14.75 -1.81
N ARG A 2 16.87 14.92 -0.49
CA ARG A 2 17.80 14.18 0.40
C ARG A 2 17.50 12.69 0.28
N ASP A 3 18.51 11.88 -0.06
CA ASP A 3 18.41 10.43 -0.24
C ASP A 3 17.66 9.75 0.93
N ASP A 4 17.79 10.30 2.14
CA ASP A 4 17.05 9.93 3.34
C ASP A 4 15.52 9.86 3.14
N GLN A 5 14.93 10.82 2.40
CA GLN A 5 13.48 10.85 2.17
C GLN A 5 13.02 9.76 1.21
N ILE A 6 13.87 9.38 0.25
CA ILE A 6 13.59 8.27 -0.66
C ILE A 6 13.73 6.95 0.11
N ALA A 7 14.79 6.80 0.91
CA ALA A 7 14.99 5.62 1.75
C ALA A 7 13.82 5.39 2.75
N GLU A 8 13.28 6.45 3.34
CA GLU A 8 12.07 6.34 4.18
C GLU A 8 10.84 5.84 3.41
N LEU A 9 10.67 6.28 2.16
CA LEU A 9 9.56 5.85 1.31
C LEU A 9 9.74 4.40 0.85
N GLU A 10 10.96 4.00 0.51
CA GLU A 10 11.30 2.62 0.15
C GLU A 10 11.06 1.67 1.31
N LYS A 11 11.50 2.04 2.53
CA LYS A 11 11.21 1.25 3.74
C LYS A 11 9.71 1.16 4.00
N LEU A 12 8.96 2.24 3.80
CA LEU A 12 7.50 2.22 3.94
C LEU A 12 6.87 1.29 2.91
N GLN A 13 7.33 1.33 1.66
CA GLN A 13 6.87 0.47 0.57
C GLN A 13 7.14 -1.00 0.88
N GLU A 14 8.33 -1.32 1.38
CA GLU A 14 8.72 -2.68 1.81
C GLU A 14 7.79 -3.20 2.90
N MET A 15 7.58 -2.43 3.98
CA MET A 15 6.66 -2.82 5.06
C MET A 15 5.23 -3.06 4.56
N MET A 16 4.73 -2.22 3.66
CA MET A 16 3.40 -2.40 3.07
C MET A 16 3.31 -3.62 2.15
N THR A 17 4.42 -3.94 1.47
CA THR A 17 4.52 -5.12 0.62
C THR A 17 4.55 -6.40 1.46
N ASP A 18 5.25 -6.39 2.60
CA ASP A 18 5.23 -7.49 3.56
C ASP A 18 3.82 -7.76 4.09
N ASP A 19 3.09 -6.70 4.49
CA ASP A 19 1.71 -6.81 4.93
C ASP A 19 0.81 -7.38 3.81
N MET A 20 0.99 -6.91 2.58
CA MET A 20 0.27 -7.42 1.40
C MET A 20 0.53 -8.92 1.20
N LEU A 21 1.80 -9.35 1.26
CA LEU A 21 2.19 -10.75 1.07
C LEU A 21 1.60 -11.65 2.16
N LYS A 22 1.67 -11.23 3.43
CA LYS A 22 1.08 -11.99 4.56
C LYS A 22 -0.42 -12.25 4.35
N ILE A 23 -1.16 -11.23 3.92
CA ILE A 23 -2.60 -11.36 3.63
C ILE A 23 -2.82 -12.28 2.42
N GLY A 24 -2.00 -12.14 1.38
CA GLY A 24 -2.07 -12.99 0.19
C GLY A 24 -1.84 -14.46 0.53
N PHE A 25 -0.84 -14.78 1.35
CA PHE A 25 -0.58 -16.15 1.81
C PHE A 25 -1.74 -16.71 2.63
N ALA A 26 -2.27 -15.93 3.59
CA ALA A 26 -3.45 -16.34 4.36
C ALA A 26 -4.66 -16.62 3.46
N ALA A 27 -4.86 -15.83 2.39
CA ALA A 27 -5.95 -16.07 1.43
C ALA A 27 -5.75 -17.34 0.61
N VAL A 28 -4.51 -17.67 0.25
CA VAL A 28 -4.18 -18.87 -0.52
C VAL A 28 -4.43 -20.14 0.31
N ASP A 29 -4.11 -20.09 1.60
CA ASP A 29 -4.29 -21.22 2.54
C ASP A 29 -5.77 -21.53 2.83
N LEU A 30 -6.68 -20.57 2.60
CA LEU A 30 -8.12 -20.82 2.71
C LEU A 30 -8.64 -21.64 1.52
N GLY A 31 -9.51 -22.58 1.82
CA GLY A 31 -10.19 -23.42 0.84
C GLY A 31 -11.43 -22.76 0.21
N PHE A 32 -12.24 -23.57 -0.47
CA PHE A 32 -13.52 -23.15 -1.10
C PHE A 32 -14.70 -24.07 -0.68
N GLU A 33 -14.47 -24.97 0.27
CA GLU A 33 -15.34 -26.08 0.62
C GLU A 33 -16.59 -25.59 1.37
N SER A 34 -16.43 -24.65 2.30
CA SER A 34 -17.54 -24.03 3.04
C SER A 34 -17.90 -22.64 2.50
N LYS A 35 -19.05 -22.09 2.91
CA LYS A 35 -19.44 -20.71 2.55
C LYS A 35 -18.60 -19.70 3.31
N GLU A 36 -18.23 -20.06 4.53
CA GLU A 36 -17.40 -19.33 5.45
C GLU A 36 -15.99 -19.16 4.86
N ASP A 37 -15.33 -20.25 4.43
CA ASP A 37 -13.98 -20.19 3.82
C ASP A 37 -13.97 -19.29 2.58
N ARG A 38 -15.02 -19.39 1.75
CA ARG A 38 -15.19 -18.53 0.57
C ARG A 38 -15.34 -17.06 0.94
N GLY A 39 -16.12 -16.77 1.98
CA GLY A 39 -16.33 -15.42 2.49
C GLY A 39 -15.03 -14.82 3.01
N ASP A 40 -14.30 -15.56 3.84
CA ASP A 40 -13.03 -15.13 4.42
C ASP A 40 -11.97 -14.92 3.34
N LYS A 41 -11.90 -15.83 2.35
CA LYS A 41 -10.99 -15.70 1.21
C LYS A 41 -11.26 -14.45 0.38
N VAL A 42 -12.52 -14.13 0.11
CA VAL A 42 -12.91 -12.89 -0.57
C VAL A 42 -12.48 -11.66 0.23
N TRP A 43 -12.68 -11.67 1.54
CA TRP A 43 -12.25 -10.58 2.43
C TRP A 43 -10.74 -10.39 2.45
N LEU A 44 -9.96 -11.47 2.52
CA LEU A 44 -8.50 -11.40 2.47
C LEU A 44 -8.00 -10.88 1.12
N TYR A 45 -8.53 -11.35 -0.01
CA TYR A 45 -8.15 -10.79 -1.33
C TYR A 45 -8.53 -9.32 -1.50
N LYS A 46 -9.64 -8.88 -0.88
CA LYS A 46 -9.97 -7.45 -0.82
C LYS A 46 -8.90 -6.68 -0.05
N GLY A 47 -8.46 -7.19 1.10
CA GLY A 47 -7.34 -6.63 1.87
C GLY A 47 -6.03 -6.59 1.07
N PHE A 48 -5.69 -7.68 0.37
CA PHE A 48 -4.53 -7.75 -0.52
C PHE A 48 -4.56 -6.64 -1.59
N ASN A 49 -5.70 -6.47 -2.28
CA ASN A 49 -5.87 -5.44 -3.30
C ASN A 49 -5.76 -4.02 -2.71
N GLN A 50 -6.26 -3.83 -1.50
CA GLN A 50 -6.12 -2.56 -0.76
C GLN A 50 -4.64 -2.29 -0.44
N CYS A 51 -3.89 -3.26 0.09
CA CYS A 51 -2.45 -3.11 0.34
C CYS A 51 -1.68 -2.85 -0.96
N SER A 52 -1.97 -3.57 -2.05
CA SER A 52 -1.39 -3.32 -3.38
C SER A 52 -1.62 -1.88 -3.85
N SER A 53 -2.83 -1.36 -3.64
CA SER A 53 -3.15 0.05 -3.93
C SER A 53 -2.37 1.04 -3.06
N ALA A 54 -2.02 0.69 -1.82
CA ALA A 54 -1.18 1.51 -0.95
C ALA A 54 0.27 1.52 -1.43
N VAL A 55 0.83 0.34 -1.75
CA VAL A 55 2.18 0.18 -2.32
C VAL A 55 2.33 1.02 -3.59
N ALA A 56 1.37 0.92 -4.52
CA ALA A 56 1.40 1.67 -5.78
C ALA A 56 1.46 3.19 -5.59
N LYS A 57 0.79 3.73 -4.57
CA LYS A 57 0.84 5.17 -4.27
C LYS A 57 2.23 5.60 -3.80
N ILE A 58 2.90 4.78 -2.98
CA ILE A 58 4.27 5.06 -2.54
C ILE A 58 5.24 4.91 -3.71
N SER A 59 5.09 3.89 -4.55
CA SER A 59 5.87 3.73 -5.79
C SER A 59 5.74 4.96 -6.69
N GLN A 60 4.54 5.53 -6.79
CA GLN A 60 4.30 6.74 -7.59
C GLN A 60 5.08 7.93 -7.03
N ILE A 61 5.10 8.13 -5.71
CA ILE A 61 5.89 9.18 -5.07
C ILE A 61 7.39 8.97 -5.38
N ILE A 62 7.91 7.76 -5.16
CA ILE A 62 9.32 7.42 -5.42
C ILE A 62 9.66 7.70 -6.89
N GLY A 63 8.84 7.23 -7.82
CA GLY A 63 9.05 7.43 -9.26
C GLY A 63 9.04 8.90 -9.67
N MET A 64 8.17 9.73 -9.07
CA MET A 64 8.20 11.19 -9.28
C MET A 64 9.49 11.82 -8.74
N LYS A 65 9.93 11.41 -7.54
CA LYS A 65 11.16 11.93 -6.91
C LYS A 65 12.44 11.53 -7.66
N GLN A 66 12.45 10.36 -8.29
CA GLN A 66 13.54 9.85 -9.11
C GLN A 66 13.50 10.36 -10.56
N GLY A 67 12.44 11.09 -10.96
CA GLY A 67 12.27 11.58 -12.33
C GLY A 67 11.88 10.51 -13.35
N ILE A 68 11.49 9.30 -12.89
CA ILE A 68 10.98 8.22 -13.74
C ILE A 68 9.55 8.55 -14.22
N ILE A 69 8.77 9.17 -13.34
CA ILE A 69 7.41 9.64 -13.59
C ILE A 69 7.42 11.17 -13.52
N PRO A 70 6.75 11.90 -14.45
CA PRO A 70 6.64 13.34 -14.33
C PRO A 70 5.88 13.74 -13.04
N PRO A 71 6.19 14.90 -12.44
CA PRO A 71 5.44 15.40 -11.30
C PRO A 71 3.98 15.69 -11.70
N ALA A 72 3.07 15.61 -10.72
CA ALA A 72 1.66 15.91 -10.92
C ALA A 72 1.39 17.42 -11.08
N SER A 73 2.29 18.27 -10.59
CA SER A 73 2.28 19.72 -10.75
C SER A 73 3.69 20.26 -10.94
N THR A 74 3.84 21.34 -11.71
CA THR A 74 5.10 22.10 -11.81
C THR A 74 5.30 23.05 -10.63
N ASP A 75 4.25 23.32 -9.85
CA ASP A 75 4.31 24.08 -8.61
C ASP A 75 4.74 23.18 -7.45
N GLU A 76 5.85 23.53 -6.78
CA GLU A 76 6.47 22.71 -5.75
C GLU A 76 5.58 22.49 -4.52
N GLU A 77 4.80 23.51 -4.13
CA GLU A 77 3.90 23.43 -2.99
C GLU A 77 2.74 22.46 -3.29
N THR A 78 2.13 22.61 -4.46
CA THR A 78 1.05 21.73 -4.94
C THR A 78 1.55 20.29 -5.08
N GLN A 79 2.77 20.10 -5.62
CA GLN A 79 3.40 18.78 -5.75
C GLN A 79 3.64 18.16 -4.37
N SER A 80 4.17 18.92 -3.41
CA SER A 80 4.42 18.44 -2.06
C SER A 80 3.12 18.01 -1.35
N ARG A 81 2.05 18.80 -1.47
CA ARG A 81 0.72 18.45 -0.95
C ARG A 81 0.15 17.19 -1.62
N TYR A 82 0.37 17.03 -2.92
CA TYR A 82 -0.06 15.83 -3.65
C TYR A 82 0.64 14.57 -3.13
N GLU A 83 1.96 14.62 -2.96
CA GLU A 83 2.76 13.52 -2.42
C GLU A 83 2.36 13.17 -0.98
N GLU A 84 2.15 14.18 -0.13
CA GLU A 84 1.69 13.99 1.24
C GLU A 84 0.30 13.32 1.27
N ASN A 85 -0.62 13.74 0.40
CA ASN A 85 -1.94 13.11 0.27
C ASN A 85 -1.84 11.65 -0.15
N LEU A 86 -0.96 11.31 -1.09
CA LEU A 86 -0.71 9.92 -1.49
C LEU A 86 -0.15 9.09 -0.32
N LYS A 87 0.83 9.63 0.40
CA LYS A 87 1.44 8.98 1.57
C LYS A 87 0.41 8.74 2.68
N ASN A 88 -0.43 9.74 2.98
CA ASN A 88 -1.48 9.64 4.00
C ASN A 88 -2.56 8.63 3.61
N LYS A 89 -2.99 8.62 2.34
CA LYS A 89 -3.93 7.61 1.82
C LYS A 89 -3.36 6.20 1.92
N ALA A 90 -2.09 6.00 1.57
CA ALA A 90 -1.44 4.70 1.68
C ALA A 90 -1.40 4.20 3.14
N LYS A 91 -0.99 5.06 4.08
CA LYS A 91 -0.98 4.73 5.51
C LYS A 91 -2.37 4.39 6.05
N ALA A 92 -3.39 5.17 5.69
CA ALA A 92 -4.76 4.95 6.14
C ALA A 92 -5.32 3.61 5.63
N ILE A 93 -5.03 3.24 4.38
CA ILE A 93 -5.44 1.95 3.83
C ILE A 93 -4.83 0.80 4.63
N ILE A 94 -3.52 0.83 4.89
CA ILE A 94 -2.83 -0.25 5.60
C ILE A 94 -3.34 -0.38 7.04
N GLN A 95 -3.54 0.75 7.73
CA GLN A 95 -4.14 0.73 9.07
C GLN A 95 -5.55 0.13 9.07
N SER A 96 -6.38 0.49 8.09
CA SER A 96 -7.72 -0.07 7.95
C SER A 96 -7.68 -1.57 7.69
N VAL A 97 -6.77 -2.04 6.84
CA VAL A 97 -6.63 -3.47 6.54
C VAL A 97 -6.18 -4.23 7.78
N LYS A 98 -5.16 -3.76 8.50
CA LYS A 98 -4.70 -4.37 9.76
C LYS A 98 -5.80 -4.49 10.81
N ALA A 99 -6.61 -3.43 10.97
CA ALA A 99 -7.73 -3.44 11.90
C ALA A 99 -8.84 -4.44 11.51
N GLN A 100 -9.03 -4.69 10.21
CA GLN A 100 -10.07 -5.60 9.70
C GLN A 100 -9.62 -7.05 9.64
N SER A 101 -8.32 -7.29 9.41
CA SER A 101 -7.76 -8.62 9.19
C SER A 101 -7.35 -9.36 10.46
N ASN A 102 -7.44 -8.73 11.65
CA ASN A 102 -7.04 -9.32 12.95
C ASN A 102 -5.64 -9.96 12.97
N TYR A 103 -4.73 -9.51 12.11
CA TYR A 103 -3.34 -9.96 12.12
C TYR A 103 -2.46 -8.77 12.52
N SER A 104 -1.77 -8.92 13.65
CA SER A 104 -0.85 -7.95 14.24
C SER A 104 0.47 -7.86 13.49
#